data_AF-A0A7J8RN41-F1
#
_entry.id   AF-A0A7J8RN41-F1
#
_cell.length_a   1.000
_cell.length_b   1.000
_cell.length_c   1.000
_cell.angle_alpha   90.00
_cell.angle_beta   90.00
_cell.angle_gamma   90.00
#
_symmetry.space_group_name_H-M   'P 1'
#
loop_
_entity.id
_entity.type
_entity.pdbx_description
1 polymer ?
#
loop_
_entity_poly.entity_id
_entity_poly.type
_entity_poly.pdbx_seq_one_letter_code
_entity_poly.pdbx_strand_id
1 'polypeptide(L)'
;VLKSHKLVVNSLCLVCKVEEESVSHFFRDCVFSKHVLGGISNLIKDIKKRGAKFRSLQFRYVPREANVTTHGLAMEGRKYGYPMYWVEEVPKEVERLVDKDRRGVG
;
A
#
# COMPACT_ATOMS: atom_id res chain seq x y z
N VAL A 1 41.91 -29.09 -9.74
CA VAL A 1 41.91 -27.75 -9.08
C VAL A 1 40.45 -27.35 -8.85
N LEU A 2 39.96 -27.44 -7.62
CA LEU A 2 38.59 -27.04 -7.26
C LEU A 2 38.54 -25.52 -7.17
N LYS A 3 37.82 -24.85 -8.08
CA LYS A 3 37.54 -23.42 -7.98
C LYS A 3 36.52 -23.21 -6.87
N SER A 4 36.96 -22.75 -5.70
CA SER A 4 36.07 -22.29 -4.64
C SER A 4 35.42 -20.98 -5.08
N HIS A 5 34.12 -21.02 -5.38
CA HIS A 5 33.35 -19.80 -5.62
C HIS A 5 33.04 -19.16 -4.26
N LYS A 6 33.74 -18.07 -3.93
CA LYS A 6 33.48 -17.28 -2.72
C LYS A 6 32.18 -16.51 -2.92
N LEU A 7 31.16 -16.78 -2.11
CA LEU A 7 29.97 -15.92 -2.04
C LEU A 7 30.42 -14.55 -1.53
N VAL A 8 30.17 -13.51 -2.32
CA VAL A 8 30.41 -12.11 -1.94
C VAL A 8 29.06 -11.46 -1.70
N VAL A 9 28.93 -10.78 -0.57
CA VAL A 9 27.72 -10.01 -0.24
C VAL A 9 27.69 -8.78 -1.15
N ASN A 10 26.59 -8.60 -1.88
CA ASN A 10 26.36 -7.36 -2.60
C ASN A 10 26.01 -6.27 -1.58
N SER A 11 26.92 -5.30 -1.39
CA SER A 11 26.71 -4.17 -0.49
C SER A 11 25.91 -3.05 -1.14
N LEU A 12 25.55 -3.15 -2.43
CA LEU A 12 24.76 -2.13 -3.10
C LEU A 12 23.31 -2.15 -2.62
N CYS A 13 22.69 -0.98 -2.71
CA CYS A 13 21.31 -0.81 -2.34
C CYS A 13 20.40 -1.74 -3.16
N LEU A 14 19.54 -2.51 -2.50
CA LEU A 14 18.62 -3.46 -3.15
C LEU A 14 17.60 -2.75 -4.06
N VAL A 15 17.38 -1.47 -3.81
CA VAL A 15 16.39 -0.65 -4.51
C VAL A 15 17.01 0.08 -5.69
N CYS A 16 18.02 0.94 -5.46
CA CYS A 16 18.60 1.74 -6.53
C CYS A 16 19.77 1.05 -7.23
N LYS A 17 20.47 0.13 -6.56
CA LYS A 17 21.68 -0.56 -7.03
C LYS A 17 22.85 0.36 -7.40
N VAL A 18 22.86 1.59 -6.88
CA VAL A 18 23.90 2.60 -7.16
C VAL A 18 24.81 2.82 -5.95
N GLU A 19 24.23 3.13 -4.81
CA GLU A 19 24.95 3.45 -3.56
C GLU A 19 25.02 2.24 -2.63
N GLU A 20 25.90 2.29 -1.62
CA GLU A 20 25.96 1.28 -0.56
C GLU A 20 24.64 1.25 0.27
N GLU A 21 24.12 0.05 0.51
CA GLU A 21 22.94 -0.17 1.33
C GLU A 21 23.24 0.27 2.77
N SER A 22 22.50 1.28 3.22
CA SER A 22 22.49 1.72 4.60
C SER A 22 21.09 2.21 4.94
N VAL A 23 20.72 2.21 6.22
CA VAL A 23 19.42 2.75 6.67
C VAL A 23 19.29 4.23 6.29
N SER A 24 20.37 5.00 6.42
CA SER A 24 20.42 6.40 5.97
C SER A 24 20.17 6.50 4.46
N HIS A 25 20.87 5.70 3.66
CA HIS A 25 20.65 5.67 2.23
C HIS A 25 19.19 5.29 1.92
N PHE A 26 18.70 4.16 2.42
CA PHE A 26 17.36 3.67 2.13
C PHE A 26 16.26 4.69 2.48
N PHE A 27 16.31 5.34 3.64
CA PHE A 27 15.22 6.25 4.06
C PHE A 27 15.41 7.70 3.62
N ARG A 28 16.65 8.19 3.51
CA ARG A 28 16.95 9.60 3.28
C ARG A 28 17.53 9.90 1.92
N ASP A 29 18.38 9.04 1.37
CA ASP A 29 19.20 9.42 0.21
C ASP A 29 18.82 8.68 -1.08
N CYS A 30 18.24 7.50 -0.97
CA CYS A 30 17.77 6.69 -2.07
C CYS A 30 16.64 7.41 -2.81
N VAL A 31 16.89 7.74 -4.07
CA VAL A 31 15.94 8.48 -4.94
C VAL A 31 14.62 7.72 -5.06
N PHE A 32 14.67 6.40 -5.22
CA PHE A 32 13.47 5.58 -5.31
C PHE A 32 12.67 5.63 -4.01
N SER A 33 13.32 5.36 -2.87
CA SER A 33 12.63 5.38 -1.59
C SER A 33 12.10 6.78 -1.26
N LYS A 34 12.84 7.85 -1.56
CA LYS A 34 12.35 9.24 -1.47
C LYS A 34 11.08 9.45 -2.28
N HIS A 35 11.02 8.93 -3.50
CA HIS A 35 9.83 9.05 -4.35
C HIS A 35 8.63 8.32 -3.73
N VAL A 36 8.82 7.07 -3.29
CA VAL A 36 7.77 6.27 -2.63
C VAL A 36 7.31 6.89 -1.31
N LEU A 37 8.24 7.23 -0.42
CA LEU A 37 7.97 7.83 0.89
C LEU A 37 7.38 9.25 0.76
N GLY A 38 7.78 10.00 -0.28
CA GLY A 38 7.20 11.28 -0.63
C GLY A 38 5.72 11.15 -1.03
N GLY A 39 5.39 10.16 -1.86
CA GLY A 39 4.02 9.83 -2.21
C GLY A 39 3.16 9.51 -0.99
N ILE A 40 3.66 8.65 -0.09
CA ILE A 40 2.98 8.32 1.18
C ILE A 40 2.80 9.56 2.04
N SER A 41 3.82 10.43 2.14
CA SER A 41 3.76 11.66 2.92
C SER A 41 2.68 12.61 2.43
N ASN A 42 2.49 12.72 1.11
CA ASN A 42 1.42 13.53 0.53
C ASN A 42 0.04 12.94 0.87
N LEU A 43 -0.14 11.62 0.76
CA LEU A 43 -1.38 10.95 1.17
C LEU A 43 -1.70 11.19 2.64
N ILE A 44 -0.71 11.10 3.54
CA ILE A 44 -0.90 11.38 4.98
C ILE A 44 -1.35 12.83 5.21
N LYS A 45 -0.72 13.79 4.53
CA LYS A 45 -1.11 15.21 4.63
C LYS A 45 -2.55 15.41 4.17
N ASP A 46 -2.95 14.78 3.07
CA ASP A 46 -4.32 14.87 2.55
C ASP A 46 -5.34 14.23 3.48
N ILE A 47 -5.02 13.07 4.07
CA ILE A 47 -5.86 12.42 5.10
C ILE A 47 -6.05 13.35 6.30
N LYS A 48 -4.96 13.95 6.82
CA LYS A 48 -5.04 14.90 7.94
C LYS A 48 -5.86 16.14 7.60
N LYS A 49 -5.67 16.70 6.41
CA LYS A 49 -6.44 17.87 5.92
C LYS A 49 -7.93 17.56 5.81
N ARG A 50 -8.30 16.38 5.33
CA ARG A 50 -9.70 15.92 5.26
C ARG A 50 -10.26 15.61 6.65
N GLY A 51 -9.45 15.03 7.53
CA GLY A 51 -9.79 14.72 8.92
C GLY A 51 -10.23 15.93 9.73
N ALA A 52 -9.68 17.11 9.45
CA ALA A 52 -10.06 18.37 10.10
C ALA A 52 -11.54 18.77 9.89
N LYS A 53 -12.25 18.16 8.93
CA LYS A 53 -13.69 18.37 8.71
C LYS A 53 -14.59 17.62 9.70
N PHE A 54 -14.03 16.67 10.46
CA PHE A 54 -14.77 15.85 11.40
C PHE A 54 -14.55 16.36 12.82
N ARG A 55 -15.59 16.37 13.65
CA ARG A 55 -15.50 16.73 15.08
C ARG A 55 -14.55 15.80 15.86
N SER A 56 -14.47 14.54 15.44
CA SER A 56 -13.59 13.51 16.00
C SER A 56 -13.28 12.47 14.93
N LEU A 57 -12.05 11.94 14.92
CA LEU A 57 -11.57 10.91 13.99
C LEU A 57 -10.64 9.95 14.73
N GLN A 58 -10.83 8.64 14.50
CA GLN A 58 -9.99 7.59 15.08
C GLN A 58 -9.57 6.61 13.99
N PHE A 59 -8.34 6.08 14.12
CA PHE A 59 -7.81 5.05 13.24
C PHE A 59 -7.62 3.76 14.04
N ARG A 60 -8.10 2.64 13.51
CA ARG A 60 -7.95 1.32 14.12
C ARG A 60 -7.50 0.32 13.06
N TYR A 61 -6.61 -0.58 13.44
CA TYR A 61 -6.27 -1.72 12.60
C TYR A 61 -7.44 -2.70 12.53
N VAL A 62 -7.81 -3.11 11.32
CA VAL A 62 -8.82 -4.14 11.07
C VAL A 62 -8.14 -5.25 10.25
N PRO A 63 -8.13 -6.50 10.72
CA PRO A 63 -7.54 -7.60 9.97
C PRO A 63 -8.33 -7.87 8.69
N ARG A 64 -7.68 -8.47 7.68
CA ARG A 64 -8.27 -8.65 6.34
C ARG A 64 -9.58 -9.43 6.37
N GLU A 65 -9.68 -10.40 7.26
CA GLU A 65 -10.84 -11.28 7.44
C GLU A 65 -12.09 -10.50 7.89
N ALA A 66 -11.88 -9.35 8.55
CA ALA A 66 -12.94 -8.44 8.97
C ALA A 66 -13.12 -7.25 8.01
N ASN A 67 -12.39 -7.20 6.89
CA ASN A 67 -12.47 -6.12 5.89
C ASN A 67 -12.50 -6.67 4.46
N VAL A 68 -13.12 -7.85 4.29
CA VAL A 68 -13.09 -8.64 3.05
C VAL A 68 -13.71 -7.88 1.88
N THR A 69 -14.79 -7.13 2.12
CA THR A 69 -15.47 -6.33 1.09
C THR A 69 -14.57 -5.23 0.54
N THR A 70 -13.96 -4.42 1.40
CA THR A 70 -13.00 -3.38 1.00
C THR A 70 -11.81 -3.97 0.27
N HIS A 71 -11.31 -5.13 0.72
CA HIS A 71 -10.25 -5.85 0.04
C HIS A 71 -10.68 -6.30 -1.37
N GLY A 72 -11.89 -6.83 -1.51
CA GLY A 72 -12.48 -7.20 -2.81
C GLY A 72 -12.55 -6.02 -3.78
N LEU A 73 -13.07 -4.88 -3.31
CA LEU A 73 -13.12 -3.64 -4.11
C LEU A 73 -11.74 -3.18 -4.57
N ALA A 74 -10.74 -3.23 -3.69
CA ALA A 74 -9.37 -2.85 -4.03
C ALA A 74 -8.75 -3.80 -5.07
N MET A 75 -9.01 -5.10 -4.96
CA MET A 75 -8.53 -6.10 -5.91
C MET A 75 -9.20 -5.98 -7.28
N GLU A 76 -10.50 -5.64 -7.32
CA GLU A 76 -11.19 -5.38 -8.58
C GLU A 76 -10.65 -4.11 -9.26
N GLY A 77 -10.46 -3.03 -8.49
CA GLY A 77 -9.88 -1.79 -8.99
C GLY A 77 -8.44 -1.96 -9.51
N ARG A 78 -7.67 -2.89 -8.94
CA ARG A 78 -6.29 -3.18 -9.36
C ARG A 78 -6.20 -3.73 -10.80
N LYS A 79 -7.28 -4.30 -11.35
CA LYS A 79 -7.26 -4.83 -12.72
C LYS A 79 -7.11 -3.73 -13.78
N TYR A 80 -7.35 -2.48 -13.41
CA TYR A 80 -7.32 -1.35 -14.32
C TYR A 80 -5.98 -0.60 -14.25
N GLY A 81 -5.45 -0.22 -15.41
CA GLY A 81 -4.15 0.44 -15.54
C GLY A 81 -4.13 1.94 -15.21
N TYR A 82 -5.29 2.52 -14.85
CA TYR A 82 -5.45 3.94 -14.58
C TYR A 82 -6.38 4.16 -13.38
N PRO A 83 -6.22 5.28 -12.63
CA PRO A 83 -7.09 5.61 -11.51
C PRO A 83 -8.54 5.76 -11.95
N MET A 84 -9.44 5.06 -11.26
CA MET A 84 -10.89 5.14 -11.48
C MET A 84 -11.63 5.24 -10.15
N TYR A 85 -12.90 5.60 -10.24
CA TYR A 85 -13.81 5.69 -9.10
C TYR A 85 -15.01 4.79 -9.34
N TRP A 86 -15.48 4.14 -8.27
CA TRP A 86 -16.77 3.47 -8.28
C TRP A 86 -17.87 4.53 -8.18
N VAL A 87 -18.84 4.47 -9.09
CA VAL A 87 -19.98 5.39 -9.12
C VAL A 87 -21.25 4.55 -9.04
N GLU A 88 -22.10 4.88 -8.07
CA GLU A 88 -23.43 4.30 -7.83
C GLU A 88 -23.45 2.80 -7.45
N GLU A 89 -22.98 1.91 -8.33
CA GLU A 89 -23.08 0.46 -8.17
C GLU A 89 -21.75 -0.20 -7.76
N VAL A 90 -21.86 -1.38 -7.16
CA VAL A 90 -20.72 -2.24 -6.79
C VAL A 90 -20.44 -3.20 -7.96
N PRO A 91 -19.18 -3.49 -8.28
CA PRO A 91 -18.85 -4.52 -9.28
C PRO A 91 -19.45 -5.88 -8.94
N LYS A 92 -19.96 -6.58 -9.95
CA LYS A 92 -20.60 -7.91 -9.82
C LYS A 92 -19.72 -8.92 -9.09
N GLU A 93 -18.41 -8.82 -9.28
CA GLU A 93 -17.39 -9.67 -8.67
C GLU A 93 -17.34 -9.52 -7.14
N VAL A 94 -17.83 -8.39 -6.61
CA VAL A 94 -17.77 -8.02 -5.19
C VAL A 94 -19.16 -7.96 -4.54
N GLU A 95 -20.26 -7.97 -5.32
CA GLU A 95 -21.66 -7.93 -4.83
C GLU A 95 -21.91 -8.95 -3.72
N ARG A 96 -21.52 -10.22 -3.91
CA ARG A 96 -21.73 -11.28 -2.90
C ARG A 96 -21.04 -10.97 -1.56
N LEU A 97 -19.90 -10.28 -1.59
CA LEU A 97 -19.16 -9.87 -0.40
C LEU A 97 -19.87 -8.73 0.30
N VAL A 98 -20.31 -7.72 -0.44
CA VAL A 98 -21.11 -6.59 0.09
C VAL A 98 -22.40 -7.10 0.73
N ASP A 99 -23.10 -8.00 0.06
CA ASP A 99 -24.33 -8.60 0.56
C ASP A 99 -24.11 -9.38 1.85
N LYS A 100 -23.00 -10.11 1.96
CA LYS A 100 -22.64 -10.83 3.19
C LYS A 100 -22.31 -9.85 4.32
N ASP A 101 -21.58 -8.78 4.03
CA ASP A 101 -21.21 -7.75 5.00
C ASP A 101 -22.45 -7.04 5.55
N ARG A 102 -23.39 -6.66 4.68
CA ARG A 102 -24.69 -6.07 5.06
C ARG A 102 -25.51 -6.97 5.98
N ARG A 103 -25.47 -8.29 5.76
CA ARG A 103 -26.17 -9.29 6.59
C ARG A 103 -25.44 -9.62 7.90
N GLY A 104 -24.13 -9.36 7.97
CA GLY A 104 -23.29 -9.60 9.14
C GLY A 104 -23.28 -8.46 10.16
N VAL A 105 -23.98 -7.37 9.90
CA VAL A 105 -24.29 -6.34 10.90
C VAL A 105 -25.43 -6.86 11.78
N GLY A 106 -25.07 -7.68 12.76
CA GLY A 106 -25.88 -8.13 13.88
C GLY A 106 -25.04 -8.14 15.15
#